data_AF-A0A1X7T0S4-F1
#
_entry.id   AF-A0A1X7T0S4-F1
#
_cell.length_a   1.000
_cell.length_b   1.000
_cell.length_c   1.000
_cell.angle_alpha   90.00
_cell.angle_beta   90.00
_cell.angle_gamma   90.00
#
_symmetry.space_group_name_H-M   'P 1'
#
loop_
_entity.id
_entity.type
_entity.pdbx_description
1 polymer ?
#
loop_
_entity_poly.entity_id
_entity_poly.type
_entity_poly.pdbx_seq_one_letter_code
_entity_poly.pdbx_strand_id
1 'polypeptide(L)'
;MFTVYLSVPLITPPVSVALVIDRQLNISINISKLCTGEYPNNITVIILNTDNEVQDSVSISTRVNDQHHQLMITGVITVPNNLNTFIVNVSLSNNGGEFLPTPSFGYSKVGPVTNIDSSIVNCSTIDITWAAPTVDDRVPILYYILRIYDAITGSLVDTVSVYDTSYQFEDDNLFIHRYTYVITGVNELGEGISNNNTFSYQRVPRSAVEHTTLDTFNYTHDTATVQYSIMAIIECTGEAPEKVTVTVECNGTGVVFSNTELIEQERQPNNITGLISVPQYQQCNISVVFSNEAGSSEPFIRTFNTTPLLPLDISSSLSTVSVTPTIGAGSDSPTMMTGAIIGIAVGCFIFVVVILVLIVVLVAVFKYIYRDKLRTQCQRQRHDSEMDHLQENADDSEQKGNGKRQKKVKGDKYNLVEQQP
;
A
#
# COMPACT_ATOMS: atom_id res chain seq x y z
N MET A 1 29.62 -6.08 -52.88
CA MET A 1 29.50 -6.27 -51.41
C MET A 1 29.24 -4.88 -50.86
N PHE A 2 28.01 -4.57 -50.43
CA PHE A 2 27.65 -3.23 -49.97
C PHE A 2 28.13 -3.03 -48.53
N THR A 3 28.97 -2.04 -48.30
CA THR A 3 29.41 -1.66 -46.95
C THR A 3 28.35 -0.75 -46.34
N VAL A 4 27.55 -1.27 -45.41
CA VAL A 4 26.66 -0.42 -44.60
C VAL A 4 27.54 0.36 -43.62
N TYR A 5 27.54 1.69 -43.70
CA TYR A 5 28.17 2.53 -42.67
C TYR A 5 27.39 2.35 -41.37
N LEU A 6 28.06 1.78 -40.37
CA LEU A 6 27.51 1.56 -39.03
C LEU A 6 27.82 2.80 -38.20
N SER A 7 26.79 3.48 -37.71
CA SER A 7 26.91 4.69 -36.89
C SER A 7 26.22 4.48 -35.55
N VAL A 8 26.76 5.10 -34.49
CA VAL A 8 26.06 5.19 -33.21
C VAL A 8 24.93 6.21 -33.36
N PRO A 9 23.67 5.84 -33.03
CA PRO A 9 22.58 6.79 -33.08
C PRO A 9 22.75 7.87 -32.00
N LEU A 10 22.31 9.09 -32.31
CA LEU A 10 22.27 10.22 -31.36
C LEU A 10 21.26 10.00 -30.21
N ILE A 11 20.37 9.04 -30.34
CA ILE A 11 19.30 8.76 -29.38
C ILE A 11 19.38 7.28 -28.98
N THR A 12 19.57 7.03 -27.69
CA THR A 12 19.47 5.67 -27.14
C THR A 12 18.02 5.18 -27.20
N PRO A 13 17.74 3.99 -27.77
CA PRO A 13 16.40 3.45 -27.83
C PRO A 13 15.87 3.19 -26.41
N PRO A 14 14.56 3.38 -26.16
CA PRO A 14 13.96 3.01 -24.88
C PRO A 14 14.15 1.52 -24.58
N VAL A 15 14.64 1.22 -23.37
CA VAL A 15 14.82 -0.13 -22.83
C VAL A 15 13.81 -0.38 -21.73
N SER A 16 13.22 -1.58 -21.72
CA SER A 16 12.36 -2.06 -20.65
C SER A 16 12.88 -3.41 -20.16
N VAL A 17 13.02 -3.54 -18.85
CA VAL A 17 13.43 -4.77 -18.17
C VAL A 17 12.30 -5.19 -17.24
N ALA A 18 11.80 -6.40 -17.41
CA ALA A 18 10.75 -6.97 -16.57
C ALA A 18 11.27 -8.25 -15.91
N LEU A 19 11.07 -8.35 -14.60
CA LEU A 19 11.30 -9.60 -13.88
C LEU A 19 10.07 -10.51 -14.10
N VAL A 20 10.33 -11.73 -14.52
CA VAL A 20 9.33 -12.76 -14.79
C VAL A 20 9.50 -13.90 -13.77
N ILE A 21 8.50 -14.78 -13.72
CA ILE A 21 8.49 -16.02 -12.93
C ILE A 21 9.82 -16.78 -13.10
N ASP A 22 10.26 -17.45 -12.04
CA ASP A 22 11.54 -18.16 -11.94
C ASP A 22 12.77 -17.24 -11.97
N ARG A 23 12.62 -15.98 -11.53
CA ARG A 23 13.70 -14.99 -11.42
C ARG A 23 14.41 -14.73 -12.76
N GLN A 24 13.64 -14.68 -13.86
CA GLN A 24 14.17 -14.43 -15.19
C GLN A 24 13.95 -12.97 -15.60
N LEU A 25 14.95 -12.33 -16.19
CA LEU A 25 14.80 -10.98 -16.75
C LEU A 25 14.43 -11.08 -18.23
N ASN A 26 13.35 -10.38 -18.60
CA ASN A 26 12.95 -10.17 -19.99
C ASN A 26 13.29 -8.74 -20.42
N ILE A 27 14.04 -8.59 -21.50
CA ILE A 27 14.58 -7.31 -21.95
C ILE A 27 14.00 -6.98 -23.32
N SER A 28 13.33 -5.83 -23.41
CA SER A 28 12.74 -5.32 -24.63
C SER A 28 13.36 -3.98 -25.01
N ILE A 29 13.76 -3.85 -26.28
CA ILE A 29 14.36 -2.62 -26.82
C ILE A 29 13.53 -2.13 -27.98
N ASN A 30 13.03 -0.89 -27.86
CA ASN A 30 12.23 -0.28 -28.90
C ASN A 30 13.10 0.46 -29.91
N ILE A 31 13.32 -0.17 -31.07
CA ILE A 31 14.16 0.34 -32.15
C ILE A 31 13.38 1.07 -33.25
N SER A 32 12.09 1.37 -33.04
CA SER A 32 11.21 1.97 -34.07
C SER A 32 11.64 3.35 -34.57
N LYS A 33 12.57 4.00 -33.86
CA LYS A 33 13.16 5.30 -34.21
C LYS A 33 14.58 5.20 -34.77
N LEU A 34 15.16 3.99 -34.84
CA LEU A 34 16.51 3.76 -35.31
C LEU A 34 16.52 3.33 -36.77
N CYS A 35 17.60 3.66 -37.49
CA CYS A 35 17.85 3.13 -38.82
C CYS A 35 18.48 1.74 -38.74
N THR A 36 18.35 0.91 -39.78
CA THR A 36 18.90 -0.46 -39.81
C THR A 36 20.42 -0.51 -39.56
N GLY A 37 21.16 0.52 -39.98
CA GLY A 37 22.61 0.65 -39.70
C GLY A 37 22.96 1.13 -38.28
N GLU A 38 21.96 1.52 -37.49
CA GLU A 38 22.10 2.03 -36.12
C GLU A 38 21.61 1.03 -35.07
N TYR A 39 21.14 -0.16 -35.47
CA TYR A 39 20.63 -1.14 -34.52
C TYR A 39 21.73 -1.63 -33.58
N PRO A 40 21.44 -1.81 -32.28
CA PRO A 40 22.39 -2.41 -31.37
C PRO A 40 22.66 -3.85 -31.84
N ASN A 41 23.93 -4.22 -31.95
CA ASN A 41 24.31 -5.59 -32.29
C ASN A 41 24.87 -6.37 -31.09
N ASN A 42 25.23 -5.65 -30.02
CA ASN A 42 25.68 -6.20 -28.75
C ASN A 42 24.96 -5.51 -27.59
N ILE A 43 24.45 -6.32 -26.67
CA ILE A 43 23.74 -5.87 -25.47
C ILE A 43 24.42 -6.52 -24.29
N THR A 44 24.96 -5.71 -23.38
CA THR A 44 25.52 -6.21 -22.13
C THR A 44 24.55 -5.91 -21.00
N VAL A 45 24.26 -6.91 -20.19
CA VAL A 45 23.40 -6.81 -19.03
C VAL A 45 24.22 -7.17 -17.81
N ILE A 46 24.27 -6.26 -16.86
CA ILE A 46 25.06 -6.39 -15.64
C ILE A 46 24.09 -6.37 -14.46
N ILE A 47 24.14 -7.43 -13.65
CA ILE A 47 23.41 -7.51 -12.38
C ILE A 47 24.38 -7.09 -11.27
N LEU A 48 23.99 -6.07 -10.52
CA LEU A 48 24.75 -5.51 -9.41
C LEU A 48 24.01 -5.77 -8.09
N ASN A 49 24.77 -5.96 -7.00
CA ASN A 49 24.20 -5.88 -5.65
C ASN A 49 24.05 -4.40 -5.21
N THR A 50 23.64 -4.19 -3.96
CA THR A 50 23.46 -2.85 -3.38
C THR A 50 24.78 -2.07 -3.19
N ASP A 51 25.90 -2.77 -3.16
CA ASP A 51 27.25 -2.20 -3.03
C ASP A 51 27.89 -1.91 -4.40
N ASN A 52 27.11 -2.01 -5.49
CA ASN A 52 27.53 -1.89 -6.88
C ASN A 52 28.56 -2.94 -7.33
N GLU A 53 28.65 -4.08 -6.64
CA GLU A 53 29.48 -5.20 -7.07
C GLU A 53 28.76 -6.05 -8.11
N VAL A 54 29.49 -6.42 -9.16
CA VAL A 54 28.98 -7.28 -10.25
C VAL A 54 28.74 -8.69 -9.74
N GLN A 55 27.48 -9.11 -9.83
CA GLN A 55 27.04 -10.47 -9.47
C GLN A 55 26.96 -11.36 -10.70
N ASP A 56 26.50 -10.80 -11.82
CA ASP A 56 26.46 -11.49 -13.10
C ASP A 56 26.59 -10.49 -14.26
N SER A 57 27.10 -10.94 -15.40
CA SER A 57 27.26 -10.13 -16.60
C SER A 57 27.13 -11.01 -17.83
N VAL A 58 26.14 -10.69 -18.67
CA VAL A 58 25.86 -11.45 -19.90
C VAL A 58 25.84 -10.51 -21.09
N SER A 59 26.56 -10.86 -22.15
CA SER A 59 26.48 -10.21 -23.45
C SER A 59 25.59 -11.04 -24.38
N ILE A 60 24.51 -10.42 -24.87
CA ILE A 60 23.53 -11.05 -25.74
C ILE A 60 23.69 -10.50 -27.15
N SER A 61 24.00 -11.39 -28.09
CA SER A 61 23.95 -11.06 -29.52
C SER A 61 22.51 -10.88 -29.96
N THR A 62 22.23 -9.81 -30.71
CA THR A 62 20.86 -9.50 -31.13
C THR A 62 20.38 -10.32 -32.32
N ARG A 63 19.08 -10.62 -32.36
CA ARG A 63 18.38 -11.05 -33.58
C ARG A 63 17.26 -10.05 -33.83
N VAL A 64 17.35 -9.30 -34.92
CA VAL A 64 16.38 -8.27 -35.26
C VAL A 64 15.15 -8.94 -35.89
N ASN A 65 13.97 -8.69 -35.33
CA ASN A 65 12.71 -9.04 -35.99
C ASN A 65 12.21 -7.84 -36.80
N ASP A 66 12.56 -7.81 -38.09
CA ASP A 66 12.27 -6.70 -39.00
C ASP A 66 10.77 -6.42 -39.19
N GLN A 67 9.87 -7.37 -38.89
CA GLN A 67 8.43 -7.21 -39.06
C GLN A 67 7.75 -6.34 -38.00
N HIS A 68 8.33 -6.20 -36.80
CA HIS A 68 7.69 -5.51 -35.66
C HIS A 68 8.39 -4.24 -35.19
N HIS A 69 9.53 -3.86 -35.80
CA HIS A 69 10.35 -2.72 -35.34
C HIS A 69 10.64 -2.74 -33.82
N GLN A 70 10.71 -3.94 -33.25
CA GLN A 70 11.03 -4.23 -31.87
C GLN A 70 12.15 -5.26 -31.87
N LEU A 71 13.21 -4.97 -31.13
CA LEU A 71 14.20 -5.97 -30.78
C LEU A 71 13.67 -6.67 -29.52
N MET A 72 12.98 -7.79 -29.74
CA MET A 72 12.67 -8.75 -28.69
C MET A 72 13.94 -9.57 -28.47
N ILE A 73 14.70 -9.23 -27.44
CA ILE A 73 15.84 -10.04 -27.06
C ILE A 73 15.31 -11.16 -26.17
N THR A 74 15.11 -12.33 -26.77
CA THR A 74 14.82 -13.57 -26.04
C THR A 74 16.09 -14.12 -25.39
N GLY A 75 16.74 -13.30 -24.57
CA GLY A 75 17.78 -13.74 -23.65
C GLY A 75 17.15 -13.88 -22.27
N VAL A 76 17.01 -15.11 -21.80
CA VAL A 76 16.64 -15.38 -20.41
C VAL A 76 17.91 -15.18 -19.57
N ILE A 77 17.92 -14.16 -18.71
CA ILE A 77 18.97 -13.98 -17.71
C ILE A 77 18.39 -14.40 -16.37
N THR A 78 18.97 -15.42 -15.76
CA THR A 78 18.56 -15.89 -14.45
C THR A 78 19.23 -15.04 -13.38
N VAL A 79 18.44 -14.39 -12.53
CA VAL A 79 18.97 -13.62 -11.40
C VAL A 79 19.46 -14.59 -10.33
N PRO A 80 20.69 -14.40 -9.79
CA PRO A 80 21.20 -15.21 -8.70
C PRO A 80 20.23 -15.31 -7.51
N ASN A 81 20.03 -16.53 -7.00
CA ASN A 81 19.03 -16.82 -5.95
C ASN A 81 19.32 -16.15 -4.60
N ASN A 82 20.57 -15.76 -4.36
CA ASN A 82 21.02 -15.09 -3.13
C ASN A 82 20.69 -13.60 -3.10
N LEU A 83 20.21 -13.01 -4.20
CA LEU A 83 19.88 -11.58 -4.25
C LEU A 83 18.43 -11.34 -3.80
N ASN A 84 18.29 -10.48 -2.80
CA ASN A 84 17.01 -9.95 -2.29
C ASN A 84 16.71 -8.56 -2.85
N THR A 85 17.77 -7.80 -3.15
CA THR A 85 17.74 -6.48 -3.77
C THR A 85 18.89 -6.41 -4.75
N PHE A 86 18.64 -5.94 -5.97
CA PHE A 86 19.66 -5.84 -7.01
C PHE A 86 19.33 -4.76 -8.02
N ILE A 87 20.34 -4.34 -8.77
CA ILE A 87 20.24 -3.34 -9.82
C ILE A 87 20.65 -4.01 -11.13
N VAL A 88 19.85 -3.79 -12.18
CA VAL A 88 20.17 -4.22 -13.54
C VAL A 88 20.60 -3.01 -14.35
N ASN A 89 21.82 -3.06 -14.87
CA ASN A 89 22.32 -2.09 -15.84
C ASN A 89 22.34 -2.75 -17.22
N VAL A 90 21.81 -2.04 -18.22
CA VAL A 90 21.85 -2.46 -19.61
C VAL A 90 22.77 -1.50 -20.36
N SER A 91 23.67 -2.01 -21.19
CA SER A 91 24.45 -1.19 -22.10
C SER A 91 24.31 -1.72 -23.53
N LEU A 92 24.23 -0.79 -24.47
CA LEU A 92 23.98 -1.07 -25.87
C LEU A 92 25.18 -0.61 -26.68
N SER A 93 25.64 -1.44 -27.60
CA SER A 93 26.67 -1.08 -28.57
C SER A 93 26.35 -1.63 -29.95
N ASN A 94 26.91 -0.96 -30.95
CA ASN A 94 26.99 -1.47 -32.32
C ASN A 94 28.45 -1.33 -32.81
N ASN A 95 28.72 -1.75 -34.06
CA ASN A 95 30.07 -1.64 -34.61
C ASN A 95 30.56 -0.18 -34.77
N GLY A 96 29.66 0.80 -34.69
CA GLY A 96 30.00 2.22 -34.67
C GLY A 96 30.44 2.73 -33.30
N GLY A 97 30.10 2.03 -32.21
CA GLY A 97 30.44 2.40 -30.84
C GLY A 97 29.34 2.16 -29.81
N GLU A 98 29.52 2.74 -28.62
CA GLU A 98 28.59 2.63 -27.49
C GLU A 98 27.50 3.71 -27.54
N PHE A 99 26.29 3.32 -27.13
CA PHE A 99 25.16 4.23 -27.04
C PHE A 99 25.25 5.05 -25.75
N LEU A 100 24.45 6.12 -25.64
CA LEU A 100 24.34 6.84 -24.37
C LEU A 100 23.79 5.91 -23.27
N PRO A 101 24.21 6.09 -22.00
CA PRO A 101 23.81 5.23 -20.90
C PRO A 101 22.29 5.10 -20.77
N THR A 102 21.81 3.88 -20.54
CA THR A 102 20.40 3.66 -20.17
C THR A 102 20.21 3.83 -18.66
N PRO A 103 19.01 4.22 -18.19
CA PRO A 103 18.71 4.20 -16.76
C PRO A 103 18.87 2.79 -16.17
N SER A 104 19.24 2.72 -14.90
CA SER A 104 19.32 1.49 -14.14
C SER A 104 17.94 1.03 -13.66
N PHE A 105 17.77 -0.27 -13.47
CA PHE A 105 16.51 -0.88 -13.03
C PHE A 105 16.71 -1.54 -11.67
N GLY A 106 16.12 -0.98 -10.62
CA GLY A 106 16.16 -1.54 -9.27
C GLY A 106 15.03 -2.53 -9.03
N TYR A 107 15.36 -3.65 -8.37
CA TYR A 107 14.41 -4.68 -7.95
C TYR A 107 14.66 -5.01 -6.49
N SER A 108 13.59 -5.16 -5.72
CA SER A 108 13.65 -5.54 -4.31
C SER A 108 12.52 -6.47 -3.93
N LYS A 109 12.70 -7.16 -2.82
CA LYS A 109 11.59 -7.72 -2.07
C LYS A 109 10.69 -6.61 -1.55
N VAL A 110 9.42 -6.95 -1.34
CA VAL A 110 8.38 -6.03 -0.87
C VAL A 110 8.82 -5.31 0.41
N GLY A 111 8.69 -3.99 0.41
CA GLY A 111 8.93 -3.16 1.58
C GLY A 111 7.91 -3.39 2.71
N PRO A 112 8.09 -2.76 3.88
CA PRO A 112 7.13 -2.87 4.97
C PRO A 112 5.78 -2.25 4.59
N VAL A 113 4.70 -2.91 4.97
CA VAL A 113 3.35 -2.31 4.91
C VAL A 113 3.28 -1.11 5.86
N THR A 114 2.35 -0.19 5.57
CA THR A 114 2.17 1.03 6.37
C THR A 114 0.72 1.14 6.85
N ASN A 115 0.44 2.07 7.77
CA ASN A 115 -0.92 2.36 8.24
C ASN A 115 -1.69 1.10 8.67
N ILE A 116 -1.04 0.22 9.43
CA ILE A 116 -1.71 -0.96 10.00
C ILE A 116 -2.69 -0.44 11.05
N ASP A 117 -3.98 -0.66 10.83
CA ASP A 117 -5.05 -0.27 11.74
C ASP A 117 -5.99 -1.45 11.99
N SER A 118 -6.73 -1.37 13.09
CA SER A 118 -7.64 -2.42 13.51
C SER A 118 -8.86 -1.86 14.18
N SER A 119 -10.03 -2.36 13.80
CA SER A 119 -11.32 -1.92 14.33
C SER A 119 -12.16 -3.11 14.74
N ILE A 120 -12.99 -2.94 15.76
CA ILE A 120 -13.89 -4.01 16.20
C ILE A 120 -15.18 -3.95 15.43
N VAL A 121 -15.56 -5.13 14.91
CA VAL A 121 -16.82 -5.35 14.23
C VAL A 121 -17.88 -5.80 15.23
N ASN A 122 -17.54 -6.77 16.10
CA ASN A 122 -18.43 -7.32 17.11
C ASN A 122 -17.63 -7.98 18.26
N CYS A 123 -18.32 -8.72 19.13
CA CYS A 123 -17.73 -9.37 20.29
C CYS A 123 -16.55 -10.30 20.01
N SER A 124 -16.53 -10.90 18.83
CA SER A 124 -15.60 -11.97 18.47
C SER A 124 -14.90 -11.71 17.14
N THR A 125 -14.98 -10.50 16.58
CA THR A 125 -14.40 -10.18 15.28
C THR A 125 -13.70 -8.82 15.27
N ILE A 126 -12.45 -8.81 14.81
CA ILE A 126 -11.65 -7.62 14.51
C ILE A 126 -11.44 -7.55 13.01
N ASP A 127 -11.62 -6.36 12.43
CA ASP A 127 -11.16 -6.06 11.09
C ASP A 127 -9.77 -5.41 11.15
N ILE A 128 -8.81 -6.01 10.45
CA ILE A 128 -7.41 -5.56 10.39
C ILE A 128 -7.18 -5.03 8.98
N THR A 129 -6.64 -3.81 8.85
CA THR A 129 -6.36 -3.18 7.57
C THR A 129 -4.93 -2.66 7.52
N TRP A 130 -4.36 -2.57 6.33
CA TRP A 130 -3.05 -1.96 6.11
C TRP A 130 -2.99 -1.28 4.73
N ALA A 131 -1.96 -0.47 4.51
CA ALA A 131 -1.64 0.08 3.21
C ALA A 131 -0.45 -0.66 2.59
N ALA A 132 -0.58 -1.00 1.31
CA ALA A 132 0.53 -1.54 0.53
C ALA A 132 1.74 -0.58 0.54
N PRO A 133 2.97 -1.09 0.49
CA PRO A 133 4.18 -0.26 0.43
C PRO A 133 4.14 0.68 -0.78
N THR A 134 4.63 1.90 -0.61
CA THR A 134 4.65 2.94 -1.66
C THR A 134 5.83 2.83 -2.62
N VAL A 135 6.77 1.91 -2.37
CA VAL A 135 7.96 1.76 -3.20
C VAL A 135 7.60 0.93 -4.44
N ASP A 136 7.56 1.59 -5.60
CA ASP A 136 7.43 0.95 -6.91
C ASP A 136 8.79 0.32 -7.30
N ASP A 137 9.03 -0.88 -6.82
CA ASP A 137 10.20 -1.70 -7.16
C ASP A 137 9.97 -2.60 -8.39
N ARG A 138 8.90 -2.32 -9.16
CA ARG A 138 8.55 -2.99 -10.41
C ARG A 138 8.30 -4.50 -10.29
N VAL A 139 8.23 -5.04 -9.06
CA VAL A 139 7.86 -6.44 -8.81
C VAL A 139 6.51 -6.44 -8.10
N PRO A 140 5.43 -6.91 -8.74
CA PRO A 140 4.11 -6.87 -8.14
C PRO A 140 4.05 -7.73 -6.87
N ILE A 141 3.31 -7.24 -5.88
CA ILE A 141 2.98 -8.00 -4.68
C ILE A 141 1.99 -9.10 -5.08
N LEU A 142 2.27 -10.33 -4.69
CA LEU A 142 1.42 -11.49 -4.96
C LEU A 142 0.37 -11.67 -3.86
N TYR A 143 0.80 -11.59 -2.60
CA TYR A 143 -0.03 -11.70 -1.40
C TYR A 143 0.74 -11.19 -0.17
N TYR A 144 0.05 -11.13 0.97
CA TYR A 144 0.61 -10.83 2.28
C TYR A 144 0.54 -12.06 3.19
N ILE A 145 1.56 -12.26 4.02
CA ILE A 145 1.53 -13.20 5.13
C ILE A 145 1.19 -12.39 6.39
N LEU A 146 0.05 -12.68 6.99
CA LEU A 146 -0.37 -12.14 8.28
C LEU A 146 -0.13 -13.20 9.35
N ARG A 147 0.73 -12.90 10.32
CA ARG A 147 0.98 -13.72 11.50
C ARG A 147 0.43 -13.01 12.72
N ILE A 148 -0.43 -13.68 13.48
CA ILE A 148 -1.11 -13.12 14.64
C ILE A 148 -0.49 -13.77 15.88
N TYR A 149 -0.02 -12.94 16.80
CA TYR A 149 0.58 -13.38 18.05
C TYR A 149 -0.25 -12.88 19.22
N ASP A 150 -0.39 -13.71 20.26
CA ASP A 150 -0.82 -13.23 21.57
C ASP A 150 0.32 -12.38 22.15
N ALA A 151 0.04 -11.11 22.41
CA ALA A 151 1.03 -10.11 22.82
C ALA A 151 1.50 -10.28 24.27
N ILE A 152 0.79 -11.07 25.09
CA ILE A 152 1.14 -11.31 26.50
C ILE A 152 2.12 -12.49 26.57
N THR A 153 1.77 -13.60 25.94
CA THR A 153 2.55 -14.84 25.94
C THR A 153 3.61 -14.89 24.84
N GLY A 154 3.45 -14.09 23.78
CA GLY A 154 4.27 -14.14 22.58
C GLY A 154 3.96 -15.34 21.67
N SER A 155 2.91 -16.10 21.96
CA SER A 155 2.57 -17.34 21.23
C SER A 155 1.96 -17.01 19.87
N LEU A 156 2.32 -17.79 18.85
CA LEU A 156 1.68 -17.70 17.53
C LEU A 156 0.24 -18.25 17.63
N VAL A 157 -0.73 -17.41 17.31
CA VAL A 157 -2.16 -17.74 17.30
C VAL A 157 -2.57 -18.22 15.91
N ASP A 158 -2.22 -17.48 14.87
CA ASP A 158 -2.62 -17.81 13.49
C ASP A 158 -1.59 -17.34 12.45
N THR A 159 -1.62 -17.94 11.27
CA THR A 159 -0.86 -17.53 10.09
C THR A 159 -1.69 -17.74 8.83
N VAL A 160 -1.95 -16.64 8.13
CA VAL A 160 -2.82 -16.64 6.94
C VAL A 160 -2.16 -15.91 5.76
N SER A 161 -2.45 -16.38 4.55
CA SER A 161 -2.09 -15.69 3.31
C SER A 161 -3.28 -14.86 2.83
N VAL A 162 -3.07 -13.55 2.64
CA VAL A 162 -4.11 -12.57 2.31
C VAL A 162 -3.79 -11.90 0.98
N TYR A 163 -4.74 -11.92 0.04
CA TYR A 163 -4.57 -11.36 -1.31
C TYR A 163 -5.06 -9.91 -1.44
N ASP A 164 -5.61 -9.36 -0.37
CA ASP A 164 -6.08 -7.98 -0.26
C ASP A 164 -5.32 -7.27 0.89
N THR A 165 -5.66 -6.02 1.18
CA THR A 165 -5.07 -5.22 2.27
C THR A 165 -5.96 -5.14 3.52
N SER A 166 -6.83 -6.12 3.70
CA SER A 166 -7.70 -6.27 4.87
C SER A 166 -7.94 -7.74 5.22
N TYR A 167 -8.13 -8.02 6.51
CA TYR A 167 -8.44 -9.36 7.01
C TYR A 167 -9.31 -9.29 8.27
N GLN A 168 -10.35 -10.13 8.33
CA GLN A 168 -11.16 -10.29 9.53
C GLN A 168 -10.62 -11.45 10.37
N PHE A 169 -10.23 -11.13 11.59
CA PHE A 169 -9.77 -12.09 12.58
C PHE A 169 -10.88 -12.37 13.58
N GLU A 170 -11.16 -13.66 13.81
CA GLU A 170 -12.18 -14.12 14.73
C GLU A 170 -11.56 -14.77 15.97
N ASP A 171 -11.98 -14.33 17.15
CA ASP A 171 -11.62 -14.94 18.43
C ASP A 171 -12.74 -14.67 19.45
N ASP A 172 -13.16 -15.68 20.21
CA ASP A 172 -14.22 -15.51 21.22
C ASP A 172 -13.75 -14.71 22.45
N ASN A 173 -12.45 -14.47 22.60
CA ASN A 173 -11.81 -13.88 23.78
C ASN A 173 -11.05 -12.57 23.49
N LEU A 174 -11.48 -11.78 22.50
CA LEU A 174 -10.83 -10.53 22.08
C LEU A 174 -10.58 -9.49 23.18
N PHE A 175 -11.31 -9.56 24.29
CA PHE A 175 -11.29 -8.55 25.36
C PHE A 175 -10.20 -8.76 26.40
N ILE A 176 -9.80 -10.01 26.61
CA ILE A 176 -8.76 -10.39 27.55
C ILE A 176 -7.41 -10.61 26.84
N HIS A 177 -7.45 -10.82 25.53
CA HIS A 177 -6.26 -10.97 24.72
C HIS A 177 -5.85 -9.65 24.06
N ARG A 178 -4.54 -9.50 23.93
CA ARG A 178 -3.90 -8.41 23.18
C ARG A 178 -3.19 -9.10 22.04
N TYR A 179 -3.33 -8.60 20.82
CA TYR A 179 -2.73 -9.25 19.65
C TYR A 179 -1.69 -8.37 19.01
N THR A 180 -0.58 -8.97 18.59
CA THR A 180 0.37 -8.34 17.70
C THR A 180 0.24 -8.96 16.32
N TYR A 181 -0.10 -8.14 15.34
CA TYR A 181 -0.21 -8.53 13.94
C TYR A 181 1.11 -8.23 13.25
N VAL A 182 1.74 -9.23 12.66
CA VAL A 182 2.97 -9.09 11.85
C VAL A 182 2.59 -9.36 10.41
N ILE A 183 2.66 -8.33 9.56
CA ILE A 183 2.23 -8.38 8.17
C ILE A 183 3.47 -8.25 7.28
N THR A 184 3.61 -9.18 6.34
CA THR A 184 4.76 -9.23 5.42
C THR A 184 4.29 -9.41 4.00
N GLY A 185 4.69 -8.53 3.08
CA GLY A 185 4.39 -8.68 1.65
C GLY A 185 5.27 -9.74 1.00
N VAL A 186 4.74 -10.44 0.01
CA VAL A 186 5.45 -11.46 -0.76
C VAL A 186 5.38 -11.13 -2.25
N ASN A 187 6.52 -11.21 -2.93
CA ASN A 187 6.61 -11.11 -4.39
C ASN A 187 7.46 -12.26 -4.96
N GLU A 188 7.74 -12.24 -6.27
CA GLU A 188 8.56 -13.25 -6.96
C GLU A 188 9.99 -13.40 -6.39
N LEU A 189 10.49 -12.40 -5.65
CA LEU A 189 11.78 -12.47 -4.97
C LEU A 189 11.67 -13.12 -3.58
N GLY A 190 10.46 -13.30 -3.06
CA GLY A 190 10.13 -14.00 -1.82
C GLY A 190 9.49 -13.09 -0.76
N GLU A 191 9.54 -13.55 0.49
CA GLU A 191 9.03 -12.81 1.65
C GLU A 191 9.88 -11.56 1.92
N GLY A 192 9.21 -10.41 2.00
CA GLY A 192 9.79 -9.09 2.17
C GLY A 192 10.01 -8.66 3.61
N ILE A 193 9.98 -7.34 3.84
CA ILE A 193 10.20 -6.76 5.17
C ILE A 193 8.87 -6.70 5.90
N SER A 194 8.79 -7.32 7.07
CA SER A 194 7.60 -7.29 7.90
C SER A 194 7.43 -5.94 8.60
N ASN A 195 6.18 -5.54 8.81
CA ASN A 195 5.85 -4.52 9.80
C ASN A 195 4.79 -5.08 10.76
N ASN A 196 4.66 -4.47 11.95
CA ASN A 196 3.72 -4.93 12.94
C ASN A 196 2.95 -3.79 13.60
N ASN A 197 1.81 -4.15 14.18
CA ASN A 197 1.09 -3.30 15.11
C ASN A 197 0.46 -4.18 16.20
N THR A 198 0.32 -3.62 17.39
CA THR A 198 -0.30 -4.29 18.52
C THR A 198 -1.66 -3.68 18.78
N PHE A 199 -2.68 -4.53 18.73
CA PHE A 199 -4.04 -4.18 19.11
C PHE A 199 -4.33 -4.53 20.57
N SER A 200 -5.04 -3.63 21.23
CA SER A 200 -5.57 -3.80 22.58
C SER A 200 -6.89 -3.07 22.67
N TYR A 201 -7.98 -3.78 22.96
CA TYR A 201 -9.30 -3.16 23.04
C TYR A 201 -9.68 -2.64 24.43
N GLN A 202 -8.84 -2.83 25.43
CA GLN A 202 -9.18 -2.54 26.82
C GLN A 202 -9.48 -1.05 27.04
N ARG A 203 -10.59 -0.77 27.72
CA ARG A 203 -11.06 0.57 28.10
C ARG A 203 -11.49 0.55 29.56
N VAL A 204 -11.46 1.71 30.20
CA VAL A 204 -11.94 1.85 31.58
C VAL A 204 -13.43 1.46 31.63
N PRO A 205 -13.85 0.63 32.61
CA PRO A 205 -15.25 0.22 32.73
C PRO A 205 -16.20 1.40 32.92
N ARG A 206 -17.43 1.26 32.47
CA ARG A 206 -18.49 2.24 32.77
C ARG A 206 -18.81 2.21 34.27
N SER A 207 -19.17 3.37 34.82
CA SER A 207 -19.67 3.44 36.19
C SER A 207 -20.95 2.62 36.35
N ALA A 208 -21.21 2.10 37.55
CA ALA A 208 -22.47 1.42 37.84
C ALA A 208 -23.64 2.42 37.71
N VAL A 209 -24.58 2.22 36.78
CA VAL A 209 -25.74 3.12 36.59
C VAL A 209 -27.05 2.39 36.90
N GLU A 210 -28.02 3.11 37.49
CA GLU A 210 -29.46 2.87 37.74
C GLU A 210 -29.96 1.51 38.31
N HIS A 211 -29.20 0.42 38.19
CA HIS A 211 -29.60 -0.92 38.60
C HIS A 211 -29.00 -1.37 39.95
N THR A 212 -28.36 -0.46 40.69
CA THR A 212 -27.93 -0.71 42.07
C THR A 212 -29.12 -0.56 43.03
N THR A 213 -29.69 -1.67 43.49
CA THR A 213 -30.74 -1.64 44.51
C THR A 213 -30.13 -1.70 45.91
N LEU A 214 -30.77 -1.01 46.85
CA LEU A 214 -30.36 -0.96 48.24
C LEU A 214 -31.61 -1.03 49.10
N ASP A 215 -31.73 -2.11 49.87
CA ASP A 215 -32.87 -2.39 50.71
C ASP A 215 -32.42 -2.56 52.16
N THR A 216 -33.06 -1.82 53.06
CA THR A 216 -32.85 -1.95 54.51
C THR A 216 -33.96 -2.82 55.08
N PHE A 217 -33.62 -3.92 55.75
CA PHE A 217 -34.61 -4.93 56.13
C PHE A 217 -34.59 -5.28 57.63
N ASN A 218 -33.55 -4.91 58.39
CA ASN A 218 -33.52 -5.20 59.82
C ASN A 218 -32.80 -4.13 60.65
N TYR A 219 -33.32 -3.89 61.86
CA TYR A 219 -32.79 -2.95 62.85
C TYR A 219 -32.61 -3.68 64.19
N THR A 220 -31.40 -3.63 64.74
CA THR A 220 -31.12 -4.05 66.13
C THR A 220 -31.15 -2.84 67.07
N HIS A 221 -30.54 -2.89 68.27
CA HIS A 221 -30.45 -1.70 69.12
C HIS A 221 -29.43 -0.68 68.58
N ASP A 222 -28.35 -1.17 67.97
CA ASP A 222 -27.17 -0.35 67.62
C ASP A 222 -26.83 -0.38 66.12
N THR A 223 -27.35 -1.36 65.36
CA THR A 223 -26.99 -1.57 63.95
C THR A 223 -28.22 -1.74 63.06
N ALA A 224 -28.10 -1.30 61.81
CA ALA A 224 -29.03 -1.60 60.73
C ALA A 224 -28.34 -2.56 59.75
N THR A 225 -29.08 -3.56 59.26
CA THR A 225 -28.61 -4.46 58.21
C THR A 225 -29.15 -4.01 56.86
N VAL A 226 -28.24 -3.79 55.92
CA VAL A 226 -28.52 -3.28 54.58
C VAL A 226 -28.10 -4.33 53.56
N GLN A 227 -28.99 -4.63 52.62
CA GLN A 227 -28.72 -5.48 51.47
C GLN A 227 -28.48 -4.60 50.25
N TYR A 228 -27.43 -4.91 49.50
CA TYR A 228 -27.20 -4.30 48.19
C TYR A 228 -27.27 -5.38 47.10
N SER A 229 -27.73 -4.98 45.92
CA SER A 229 -27.70 -5.76 44.69
C SER A 229 -27.11 -4.88 43.59
N ILE A 230 -25.98 -5.28 43.03
CA ILE A 230 -25.30 -4.56 41.95
C ILE A 230 -25.36 -5.44 40.71
N MET A 231 -26.02 -4.94 39.67
CA MET A 231 -26.05 -5.61 38.37
C MET A 231 -24.85 -5.16 37.53
N ALA A 232 -23.91 -6.05 37.30
CA ALA A 232 -22.82 -5.82 36.37
C ALA A 232 -23.24 -6.27 34.96
N ILE A 233 -23.41 -5.31 34.05
CA ILE A 233 -23.64 -5.61 32.64
C ILE A 233 -22.29 -5.97 32.03
N ILE A 234 -22.10 -7.26 31.75
CA ILE A 234 -20.95 -7.77 31.01
C ILE A 234 -21.33 -7.73 29.53
N GLU A 235 -21.33 -6.54 28.94
CA GLU A 235 -21.33 -6.42 27.48
C GLU A 235 -19.93 -6.77 26.97
N CYS A 236 -19.84 -7.50 25.85
CA CYS A 236 -18.58 -7.79 25.18
C CYS A 236 -18.01 -6.52 24.53
N THR A 237 -17.53 -5.66 25.40
CA THR A 237 -16.92 -4.37 25.13
C THR A 237 -15.61 -4.37 25.92
N GLY A 238 -14.61 -3.62 25.46
CA GLY A 238 -13.37 -3.45 26.20
C GLY A 238 -13.54 -2.78 27.57
N GLU A 239 -14.77 -2.36 27.90
CA GLU A 239 -15.22 -1.76 29.14
C GLU A 239 -15.77 -2.81 30.13
N ALA A 240 -15.69 -4.11 29.79
CA ALA A 240 -16.14 -5.18 30.68
C ALA A 240 -15.38 -5.13 32.02
N PRO A 241 -16.10 -5.14 33.17
CA PRO A 241 -15.47 -5.06 34.48
C PRO A 241 -14.95 -6.44 34.91
N GLU A 242 -13.74 -6.48 35.47
CA GLU A 242 -13.13 -7.69 36.04
C GLU A 242 -13.29 -7.76 37.55
N LYS A 243 -13.38 -6.59 38.20
CA LYS A 243 -13.49 -6.45 39.64
C LYS A 243 -14.50 -5.38 39.99
N VAL A 244 -15.24 -5.59 41.07
CA VAL A 244 -16.04 -4.56 41.72
C VAL A 244 -15.47 -4.27 43.10
N THR A 245 -15.38 -2.99 43.46
CA THR A 245 -15.09 -2.56 44.82
C THR A 245 -16.31 -1.84 45.37
N VAL A 246 -16.81 -2.31 46.51
CA VAL A 246 -17.94 -1.73 47.23
C VAL A 246 -17.43 -1.16 48.55
N THR A 247 -17.63 0.14 48.75
CA THR A 247 -17.24 0.84 49.97
C THR A 247 -18.47 1.48 50.60
N VAL A 248 -18.65 1.32 51.92
CA VAL A 248 -19.67 2.04 52.68
C VAL A 248 -19.00 2.91 53.72
N GLU A 249 -19.35 4.19 53.70
CA GLU A 249 -18.87 5.21 54.63
C GLU A 249 -20.05 5.88 55.31
N CYS A 250 -20.01 6.00 56.64
CA CYS A 250 -21.08 6.62 57.43
C CYS A 250 -20.60 7.88 58.15
N ASN A 251 -21.47 8.89 58.23
CA ASN A 251 -21.17 10.15 58.90
C ASN A 251 -20.85 9.92 60.39
N GLY A 252 -19.63 10.26 60.78
CA GLY A 252 -19.14 10.17 62.16
C GLY A 252 -18.38 8.87 62.49
N THR A 253 -18.58 7.79 61.75
CA THR A 253 -17.84 6.53 61.93
C THR A 253 -16.78 6.29 60.84
N GLY A 254 -16.90 6.96 59.68
CA GLY A 254 -15.99 6.78 58.55
C GLY A 254 -16.31 5.50 57.77
N VAL A 255 -15.29 4.90 57.15
CA VAL A 255 -15.45 3.68 56.34
C VAL A 255 -15.78 2.49 57.24
N VAL A 256 -16.98 1.94 57.08
CA VAL A 256 -17.49 0.79 57.85
C VAL A 256 -17.43 -0.51 57.06
N PHE A 257 -17.32 -0.43 55.73
CA PHE A 257 -17.20 -1.60 54.85
C PHE A 257 -16.37 -1.25 53.62
N SER A 258 -15.50 -2.16 53.20
CA SER A 258 -14.79 -2.11 51.92
C SER A 258 -14.47 -3.53 51.51
N ASN A 259 -15.01 -3.97 50.38
CA ASN A 259 -14.73 -5.28 49.81
C ASN A 259 -14.51 -5.18 48.31
N THR A 260 -13.62 -6.02 47.79
CA THR A 260 -13.38 -6.16 46.36
C THR A 260 -13.65 -7.59 45.94
N GLU A 261 -14.51 -7.76 44.96
CA GLU A 261 -14.92 -9.08 44.44
C GLU A 261 -14.54 -9.20 42.97
N LEU A 262 -14.14 -10.41 42.56
CA LEU A 262 -13.90 -10.74 41.16
C LEU A 262 -15.24 -11.01 40.47
N ILE A 263 -15.38 -10.51 39.25
CA ILE A 263 -16.56 -10.74 38.42
C ILE A 263 -16.22 -11.90 37.49
N GLU A 264 -16.84 -13.05 37.70
CA GLU A 264 -16.68 -14.20 36.80
C GLU A 264 -17.37 -13.91 35.46
N GLN A 265 -16.63 -13.92 34.35
CA GLN A 265 -17.19 -13.63 33.03
C GLN A 265 -17.99 -14.84 32.50
N GLU A 266 -19.14 -15.11 33.11
CA GLU A 266 -20.16 -15.98 32.52
C GLU A 266 -21.07 -15.12 31.63
N ARG A 267 -21.62 -15.67 30.53
CA ARG A 267 -22.40 -14.95 29.50
C ARG A 267 -23.74 -14.35 29.99
N GLN A 268 -23.92 -14.13 31.29
CA GLN A 268 -25.11 -13.60 31.93
C GLN A 268 -24.77 -12.41 32.84
N PRO A 269 -25.70 -11.49 33.10
CA PRO A 269 -25.48 -10.40 34.03
C PRO A 269 -25.14 -10.98 35.42
N ASN A 270 -23.98 -10.60 35.95
CA ASN A 270 -23.60 -10.97 37.30
C ASN A 270 -24.32 -10.07 38.29
N ASN A 271 -25.17 -10.68 39.11
CA ASN A 271 -25.81 -9.98 40.22
C ASN A 271 -24.98 -10.16 41.49
N ILE A 272 -24.32 -9.09 41.90
CA ILE A 272 -23.43 -9.06 43.05
C ILE A 272 -24.25 -8.60 44.24
N THR A 273 -24.50 -9.51 45.19
CA THR A 273 -25.31 -9.24 46.37
C THR A 273 -24.51 -9.38 47.65
N GLY A 274 -24.72 -8.49 48.60
CA GLY A 274 -24.10 -8.61 49.92
C GLY A 274 -24.95 -8.01 51.04
N LEU A 275 -24.58 -8.36 52.27
CA LEU A 275 -25.20 -7.87 53.50
C LEU A 275 -24.17 -7.10 54.31
N ILE A 276 -24.53 -5.88 54.71
CA ILE A 276 -23.65 -4.98 55.47
C ILE A 276 -24.36 -4.59 56.76
N SER A 277 -23.62 -4.62 57.87
CA SER A 277 -24.08 -4.07 59.15
C SER A 277 -23.49 -2.68 59.34
N VAL A 278 -24.35 -1.67 59.51
CA VAL A 278 -23.96 -0.27 59.66
C VAL A 278 -24.54 0.33 60.95
N PRO A 279 -23.94 1.37 61.55
CA PRO A 279 -24.50 2.02 62.74
C PRO A 279 -25.88 2.63 62.47
N GLN A 280 -26.78 2.59 63.46
CA GLN A 280 -28.07 3.30 63.38
C GLN A 280 -27.93 4.81 63.53
N TYR A 281 -28.96 5.52 63.06
CA TYR A 281 -29.08 6.98 63.16
C TYR A 281 -27.96 7.76 62.46
N GLN A 282 -27.35 7.16 61.43
CA GLN A 282 -26.35 7.79 60.60
C GLN A 282 -26.82 7.89 59.15
N GLN A 283 -26.29 8.89 58.46
CA GLN A 283 -26.35 8.96 57.01
C GLN A 283 -25.09 8.30 56.46
N CYS A 284 -25.27 7.34 55.56
CA CYS A 284 -24.18 6.59 54.95
C CYS A 284 -24.20 6.74 53.43
N ASN A 285 -23.04 6.59 52.82
CA ASN A 285 -22.82 6.58 51.39
C ASN A 285 -22.28 5.20 51.00
N ILE A 286 -22.94 4.53 50.06
CA ILE A 286 -22.37 3.39 49.35
C ILE A 286 -21.71 3.91 48.07
N SER A 287 -20.47 3.50 47.83
CA SER A 287 -19.69 3.78 46.64
C SER A 287 -19.37 2.46 45.92
N VAL A 288 -19.66 2.40 44.63
CA VAL A 288 -19.39 1.24 43.77
C VAL A 288 -18.45 1.65 42.65
N VAL A 289 -17.32 0.95 42.54
CA VAL A 289 -16.30 1.19 41.52
C VAL A 289 -16.05 -0.12 40.77
N PHE A 290 -16.20 -0.09 39.45
CA PHE A 290 -15.79 -1.20 38.59
C PHE A 290 -14.35 -0.98 38.10
N SER A 291 -13.58 -2.06 37.96
CA SER A 291 -12.22 -1.97 37.43
C SER A 291 -11.84 -3.17 36.57
N ASN A 292 -10.92 -2.94 35.64
CA ASN A 292 -10.23 -3.92 34.80
C ASN A 292 -8.75 -3.49 34.65
N GLU A 293 -7.95 -4.14 33.81
CA GLU A 293 -6.54 -3.74 33.68
C GLU A 293 -6.33 -2.36 33.02
N ALA A 294 -7.32 -1.82 32.30
CA ALA A 294 -7.24 -0.46 31.75
C ALA A 294 -7.47 0.64 32.80
N GLY A 295 -8.15 0.32 33.91
CA GLY A 295 -8.34 1.26 35.01
C GLY A 295 -9.64 1.04 35.78
N SER A 296 -10.04 2.08 36.52
CA SER A 296 -11.24 2.08 37.38
C SER A 296 -12.26 3.10 36.88
N SER A 297 -13.53 2.75 36.93
CA SER A 297 -14.64 3.64 36.62
C SER A 297 -14.72 4.80 37.62
N GLU A 298 -15.41 5.87 37.24
CA GLU A 298 -15.88 6.85 38.22
C GLU A 298 -16.78 6.16 39.27
N PRO A 299 -16.67 6.53 40.55
CA PRO A 299 -17.46 5.92 41.61
C PRO A 299 -18.94 6.28 41.48
N PHE A 300 -19.79 5.26 41.49
CA PHE A 300 -21.22 5.44 41.68
C PHE A 300 -21.52 5.59 43.16
N ILE A 301 -22.06 6.73 43.57
CA ILE A 301 -22.32 7.04 44.98
C ILE A 301 -23.82 7.15 45.21
N ARG A 302 -24.34 6.39 46.18
CA ARG A 302 -25.73 6.50 46.64
C ARG A 302 -25.77 6.70 48.15
N THR A 303 -26.61 7.64 48.60
CA THR A 303 -26.79 7.94 50.02
C THR A 303 -28.00 7.20 50.58
N PHE A 304 -27.92 6.77 51.84
CA PHE A 304 -29.03 6.13 52.56
C PHE A 304 -28.97 6.45 54.05
N ASN A 305 -30.14 6.44 54.71
CA ASN A 305 -30.27 6.72 56.14
C ASN A 305 -30.56 5.45 56.92
N THR A 306 -29.93 5.29 58.08
CA THR A 306 -30.14 4.12 58.96
C THR A 306 -31.10 4.40 60.11
N THR A 307 -31.90 5.47 59.99
CA THR A 307 -32.97 5.77 60.95
C THR A 307 -34.17 4.85 60.69
N PRO A 308 -34.71 4.17 61.70
CA PRO A 308 -35.93 3.39 61.55
C PRO A 308 -37.06 4.29 61.03
N LEU A 309 -37.73 3.88 59.94
CA LEU A 309 -38.97 4.53 59.53
C LEU A 309 -40.01 4.24 60.61
N LEU A 310 -40.46 5.28 61.31
CA LEU A 310 -41.62 5.20 62.20
C LEU A 310 -42.81 4.65 61.40
N PRO A 311 -43.69 3.80 61.99
CA PRO A 311 -44.91 3.37 61.31
C PRO A 311 -45.70 4.60 60.88
N LEU A 312 -46.00 4.69 59.59
CA LEU A 312 -46.75 5.79 59.02
C LEU A 312 -48.21 5.69 59.52
N ASP A 313 -48.59 6.51 60.49
CA ASP A 313 -50.01 6.76 60.76
C ASP A 313 -50.61 7.45 59.54
N ILE A 314 -51.39 6.70 58.76
CA ILE A 314 -52.11 7.19 57.59
C ILE A 314 -53.22 8.12 58.09
N SER A 315 -52.95 9.43 58.12
CA SER A 315 -53.98 10.46 58.07
C SER A 315 -53.41 11.76 57.54
N SER A 316 -53.53 11.96 56.22
CA SER A 316 -54.06 13.21 55.69
C SER A 316 -54.17 13.14 54.16
N SER A 317 -55.39 13.35 53.71
CA SER A 317 -55.76 13.69 52.33
C SER A 317 -55.08 14.99 51.89
N LEU A 318 -54.44 15.00 50.71
CA LEU A 318 -54.41 16.19 49.84
C LEU A 318 -54.07 15.86 48.38
N SER A 319 -55.10 15.97 47.54
CA SER A 319 -55.15 16.60 46.21
C SER A 319 -54.04 16.36 45.19
N THR A 320 -54.28 15.44 44.25
CA THR A 320 -53.62 15.38 42.94
C THR A 320 -54.21 16.43 41.99
N VAL A 321 -53.41 17.44 41.63
CA VAL A 321 -53.69 18.31 40.48
C VAL A 321 -52.96 17.74 39.27
N SER A 322 -53.74 17.28 38.29
CA SER A 322 -53.30 16.85 36.97
C SER A 322 -53.07 18.09 36.08
N VAL A 323 -51.89 18.20 35.48
CA VAL A 323 -51.61 19.18 34.42
C VAL A 323 -51.17 18.44 33.18
N THR A 324 -52.02 18.47 32.16
CA THR A 324 -51.83 17.93 30.80
C THR A 324 -50.93 18.88 29.99
N PRO A 325 -49.98 18.40 29.17
CA PRO A 325 -49.30 19.26 28.19
C PRO A 325 -50.05 19.31 26.86
N THR A 326 -50.27 20.53 26.38
CA THR A 326 -50.92 20.90 25.13
C THR A 326 -49.97 20.71 23.93
N ILE A 327 -50.46 20.01 22.90
CA ILE A 327 -49.81 19.84 21.58
C ILE A 327 -49.93 21.15 20.79
N GLY A 328 -48.80 21.73 20.39
CA GLY A 328 -48.72 22.85 19.47
C GLY A 328 -48.32 22.40 18.07
N ALA A 329 -49.13 22.72 17.07
CA ALA A 329 -48.88 22.49 15.65
C ALA A 329 -48.04 23.63 15.04
N GLY A 330 -47.03 23.28 14.24
CA GLY A 330 -46.37 24.15 13.26
C GLY A 330 -46.20 23.35 11.96
N SER A 331 -47.00 23.60 10.92
CA SER A 331 -46.93 24.69 9.92
C SER A 331 -45.82 24.49 8.87
N ASP A 332 -46.21 23.76 7.83
CA ASP A 332 -45.96 23.94 6.39
C ASP A 332 -44.63 24.51 5.89
N SER A 333 -43.93 23.67 5.13
CA SER A 333 -42.95 24.07 4.11
C SER A 333 -43.65 24.32 2.78
N PRO A 334 -43.37 25.43 2.07
CA PRO A 334 -43.73 25.55 0.67
C PRO A 334 -42.60 25.07 -0.23
N THR A 335 -42.92 24.09 -1.06
CA THR A 335 -42.20 23.72 -2.28
C THR A 335 -42.57 24.64 -3.44
N MET A 336 -41.66 24.70 -4.42
CA MET A 336 -41.78 25.18 -5.81
C MET A 336 -41.27 26.59 -6.18
N MET A 337 -40.13 26.60 -6.89
CA MET A 337 -39.93 27.25 -8.21
C MET A 337 -38.63 26.66 -8.81
N THR A 338 -38.65 25.79 -9.82
CA THR A 338 -38.74 26.08 -11.28
C THR A 338 -37.77 27.20 -11.67
N GLY A 339 -36.71 27.05 -12.48
CA GLY A 339 -36.50 26.17 -13.62
C GLY A 339 -36.22 27.05 -14.85
N ALA A 340 -34.95 27.39 -15.11
CA ALA A 340 -34.46 27.89 -16.41
C ALA A 340 -32.93 28.01 -16.42
N ILE A 341 -32.33 27.89 -17.61
CA ILE A 341 -30.91 28.03 -17.98
C ILE A 341 -30.15 26.69 -18.10
N ILE A 342 -30.61 25.84 -19.03
CA ILE A 342 -29.73 24.90 -19.75
C ILE A 342 -29.76 25.33 -21.21
N GLY A 343 -28.74 26.07 -21.64
CA GLY A 343 -28.61 26.54 -23.02
C GLY A 343 -27.21 27.03 -23.42
N ILE A 344 -26.26 27.11 -22.48
CA ILE A 344 -24.90 27.61 -22.76
C ILE A 344 -23.82 26.55 -22.44
N ALA A 345 -24.10 25.58 -21.57
CA ALA A 345 -23.12 24.55 -21.18
C ALA A 345 -22.85 23.50 -22.28
N VAL A 346 -23.87 23.10 -23.05
CA VAL A 346 -23.72 22.05 -24.10
C VAL A 346 -22.97 22.59 -25.32
N GLY A 347 -23.16 23.87 -25.67
CA GLY A 347 -22.43 24.52 -26.77
C GLY A 347 -20.94 24.70 -26.48
N CYS A 348 -20.59 25.12 -25.26
CA CYS A 348 -19.18 25.23 -24.84
C CYS A 348 -18.48 23.87 -24.80
N PHE A 349 -19.17 22.80 -24.39
CA PHE A 349 -18.57 21.47 -24.35
C PHE A 349 -18.25 20.94 -25.75
N ILE A 350 -19.15 21.13 -26.72
CA ILE A 350 -18.90 20.73 -28.12
C ILE A 350 -17.75 21.55 -28.72
N PHE A 351 -17.67 22.85 -28.44
CA PHE A 351 -16.58 23.69 -28.94
C PHE A 351 -15.21 23.28 -28.36
N VAL A 352 -15.15 22.95 -27.07
CA VAL A 352 -13.93 22.44 -26.41
C VAL A 352 -13.51 21.09 -27.00
N VAL A 353 -14.47 20.17 -27.23
CA VAL A 353 -14.18 18.88 -27.86
C VAL A 353 -13.65 19.04 -29.28
N VAL A 354 -14.23 19.95 -30.08
CA VAL A 354 -13.75 20.24 -31.45
C VAL A 354 -12.33 20.81 -31.43
N ILE A 355 -12.00 21.72 -30.50
CA ILE A 355 -10.64 22.24 -30.33
C ILE A 355 -9.67 21.12 -29.94
N LEU A 356 -10.05 20.24 -29.01
CA LEU A 356 -9.21 19.11 -28.61
C LEU A 356 -8.93 18.17 -29.77
N VAL A 357 -9.95 17.86 -30.59
CA VAL A 357 -9.78 17.04 -31.79
C VAL A 357 -8.83 17.72 -32.79
N LEU A 358 -8.97 19.04 -33.02
CA LEU A 358 -8.06 19.79 -33.90
C LEU A 358 -6.61 19.77 -33.39
N ILE A 359 -6.39 19.91 -32.08
CA ILE A 359 -5.05 19.80 -31.49
C ILE A 359 -4.47 18.40 -31.70
N VAL A 360 -5.26 17.34 -31.47
CA VAL A 360 -4.81 15.95 -31.70
C VAL A 360 -4.43 15.73 -33.18
N VAL A 361 -5.24 16.24 -34.11
CA VAL A 361 -4.95 16.16 -35.55
C VAL A 361 -3.69 16.94 -35.89
N LEU A 362 -3.51 18.16 -35.36
CA LEU A 362 -2.30 18.95 -35.58
C LEU A 362 -1.05 18.24 -35.05
N VAL A 363 -1.12 17.65 -33.85
CA VAL A 363 -0.01 16.86 -33.28
C VAL A 363 0.28 15.63 -34.14
N ALA A 364 -0.75 14.94 -34.64
CA ALA A 364 -0.59 13.79 -35.53
C ALA A 364 0.04 14.19 -36.88
N VAL A 365 -0.39 15.30 -37.47
CA VAL A 365 0.18 15.86 -38.71
C VAL A 365 1.62 16.32 -38.48
N PHE A 366 1.92 16.99 -37.37
CA PHE A 366 3.28 17.42 -37.04
C PHE A 366 4.20 16.21 -36.86
N LYS A 367 3.71 15.15 -36.17
CA LYS A 367 4.41 13.88 -36.02
C LYS A 367 4.61 13.17 -37.36
N TYR A 368 3.63 13.23 -38.26
CA TYR A 368 3.71 12.67 -39.60
C TYR A 368 4.76 13.40 -40.45
N ILE A 369 4.70 14.74 -40.52
CA ILE A 369 5.65 15.58 -41.26
C ILE A 369 7.07 15.40 -40.69
N TYR A 370 7.22 15.36 -39.36
CA TYR A 370 8.52 15.12 -38.74
C TYR A 370 9.09 13.74 -39.11
N ARG A 371 8.24 12.70 -39.11
CA ARG A 371 8.62 11.33 -39.51
C ARG A 371 9.00 11.25 -40.99
N ASP A 372 8.28 11.96 -41.85
CA ASP A 372 8.55 12.03 -43.28
C ASP A 372 9.87 12.76 -43.57
N LYS A 373 10.13 13.85 -42.85
CA LYS A 373 11.40 14.59 -42.95
C LYS A 373 12.60 13.75 -42.50
N LEU A 374 12.44 12.94 -41.44
CA LEU A 374 13.44 11.95 -41.01
C LEU A 374 13.69 10.88 -42.08
N ARG A 375 12.65 10.30 -42.67
CA ARG A 375 12.80 9.35 -43.80
C ARG A 375 13.53 9.97 -44.98
N THR A 376 13.21 11.22 -45.30
CA THR A 376 13.82 11.96 -46.41
C THR A 376 15.30 12.25 -46.14
N GLN A 377 15.69 12.56 -44.89
CA GLN A 377 17.11 12.70 -44.52
C GLN A 377 17.88 11.38 -44.65
N CYS A 378 17.30 10.24 -44.25
CA CYS A 378 17.92 8.93 -44.43
C CYS A 378 18.09 8.56 -45.91
N GLN A 379 17.12 8.91 -46.76
CA GLN A 379 17.24 8.69 -48.21
C GLN A 379 18.26 9.63 -48.87
N ARG A 380 18.36 10.88 -48.41
CA ARG A 380 19.34 11.84 -48.93
C ARG A 380 20.77 11.45 -48.57
N GLN A 381 21.03 10.99 -47.33
CA GLN A 381 22.32 10.42 -46.96
C GLN A 381 22.71 9.20 -47.82
N ARG A 382 21.73 8.36 -48.21
CA ARG A 382 21.98 7.24 -49.14
C ARG A 382 22.37 7.73 -50.53
N HIS A 383 21.70 8.78 -51.05
CA HIS A 383 21.94 9.32 -52.39
C HIS A 383 23.25 10.13 -52.50
N ASP A 384 23.64 10.84 -51.44
CA ASP A 384 24.90 11.60 -51.40
C ASP A 384 26.10 10.63 -51.36
N SER A 385 25.99 9.53 -50.59
CA SER A 385 27.00 8.44 -50.59
C SER A 385 27.13 7.73 -51.95
N GLU A 386 26.03 7.63 -52.70
CA GLU A 386 26.02 7.01 -54.03
C GLU A 386 26.67 7.92 -55.09
N MET A 387 26.52 9.24 -54.95
CA MET A 387 27.15 10.24 -55.82
C MET A 387 28.66 10.38 -55.57
N ASP A 388 29.10 10.39 -54.31
CA ASP A 388 30.54 10.43 -53.97
C ASP A 388 31.28 9.20 -54.52
N HIS A 389 30.63 8.03 -54.50
CA HIS A 389 31.18 6.78 -55.05
C HIS A 389 31.26 6.78 -56.59
N LEU A 390 30.33 7.45 -57.29
CA LEU A 390 30.43 7.62 -58.75
C LEU A 390 31.57 8.56 -59.14
N GLN A 391 31.83 9.58 -58.33
CA GLN A 391 32.94 10.51 -58.50
C GLN A 391 34.30 9.81 -58.29
N GLU A 392 34.43 8.99 -57.24
CA GLU A 392 35.67 8.25 -56.95
C GLU A 392 35.99 7.17 -58.00
N ASN A 393 34.97 6.49 -58.54
CA ASN A 393 35.17 5.54 -59.65
C ASN A 393 35.49 6.22 -60.98
N ALA A 394 35.03 7.46 -61.20
CA ALA A 394 35.40 8.25 -62.36
C ALA A 394 36.90 8.63 -62.31
N ASP A 395 37.38 9.09 -61.15
CA ASP A 395 38.79 9.46 -60.94
C ASP A 395 39.74 8.25 -61.08
N ASP A 396 39.36 7.07 -60.59
CA ASP A 396 40.18 5.85 -60.70
C ASP A 396 40.22 5.29 -62.15
N SER A 397 39.18 5.57 -62.95
CA SER A 397 39.15 5.24 -64.37
C SER A 397 40.01 6.19 -65.22
N GLU A 398 40.14 7.46 -64.81
CA GLU A 398 40.97 8.46 -65.48
C GLU A 398 42.48 8.22 -65.21
N GLN A 399 42.85 7.75 -64.02
CA GLN A 399 44.23 7.30 -63.72
C GLN A 399 44.64 6.05 -64.53
N LYS A 400 43.74 5.08 -64.71
CA LYS A 400 44.01 3.88 -65.54
C LYS A 400 44.05 4.19 -67.05
N GLY A 401 43.38 5.25 -67.51
CA GLY A 401 43.45 5.74 -68.89
C GLY A 401 44.80 6.37 -69.26
N ASN A 402 45.39 7.16 -68.35
CA ASN A 402 46.67 7.82 -68.60
C ASN A 402 47.90 6.88 -68.49
N GLY A 403 47.80 5.79 -67.73
CA GLY A 403 48.85 4.77 -67.64
C GLY A 403 49.10 3.94 -68.92
N LYS A 404 48.13 3.88 -69.84
CA LYS A 404 48.25 3.14 -71.12
C LYS A 404 48.83 3.96 -72.28
N ARG A 405 48.91 5.29 -72.18
CA ARG A 405 49.51 6.15 -73.23
C ARG A 405 51.03 6.31 -73.11
N GLN A 406 51.66 5.96 -71.98
CA GLN A 406 53.11 6.08 -71.79
C GLN A 406 53.92 4.77 -71.99
N LYS A 407 53.27 3.62 -72.25
CA LYS A 407 53.95 2.32 -72.46
C LYS A 407 54.03 1.85 -73.92
N LYS A 408 54.12 2.77 -74.90
CA LYS A 408 54.31 2.43 -76.33
C LYS A 408 55.42 3.22 -77.03
N VAL A 409 56.51 3.54 -76.34
CA VAL A 409 57.78 3.99 -76.96
C VAL A 409 58.98 3.56 -76.08
N LYS A 410 59.40 2.29 -76.15
CA LYS A 410 60.80 1.87 -75.94
C LYS A 410 60.91 0.34 -76.10
N GLY A 411 61.61 -0.08 -77.14
CA GLY A 411 61.97 -1.46 -77.39
C GLY A 411 62.26 -1.66 -78.85
N ASP A 412 63.52 -1.47 -79.25
CA ASP A 412 64.30 -2.42 -80.05
C ASP A 412 65.46 -1.75 -80.80
N LYS A 413 66.68 -2.00 -80.33
CA LYS A 413 67.90 -2.04 -81.15
C LYS A 413 68.92 -2.95 -80.45
N TYR A 414 69.04 -4.18 -80.93
CA TYR A 414 70.17 -5.06 -80.67
C TYR A 414 71.19 -4.94 -81.82
N ASN A 415 72.46 -5.02 -81.43
CA ASN A 415 73.66 -4.94 -82.26
C ASN A 415 73.87 -6.18 -83.13
N LEU A 416 74.51 -5.97 -84.28
CA LEU A 416 75.01 -6.98 -85.21
C LEU A 416 76.53 -6.77 -85.40
N VAL A 417 77.31 -7.81 -85.16
CA VAL A 417 78.75 -8.04 -85.43
C VAL A 417 78.84 -9.58 -85.59
N GLU A 418 79.47 -10.25 -86.56
CA GLU A 418 80.31 -9.94 -87.73
C GLU A 418 80.63 -11.28 -88.45
N GLN A 419 81.30 -11.21 -89.61
CA GLN A 419 82.15 -12.19 -90.34
C GLN A 419 81.58 -12.62 -91.71
N GLN A 420 82.31 -12.69 -92.83
CA GLN A 420 83.76 -12.61 -93.18
C GLN A 420 83.87 -12.55 -94.74
N PRO A 421 85.04 -12.58 -95.44
CA PRO A 421 86.40 -13.05 -95.08
C PRO A 421 87.45 -11.96 -94.89
#